data_AF-A0A7J8RXM3-F1
#
_entry.id   AF-A0A7J8RXM3-F1
#
_cell.length_a   1.000
_cell.length_b   1.000
_cell.length_c   1.000
_cell.angle_alpha   90.00
_cell.angle_beta   90.00
_cell.angle_gamma   90.00
#
_symmetry.space_group_name_H-M   'P 1'
#
loop_
_entity.id
_entity.type
_entity.pdbx_description
1 polymer ?
#
loop_
_entity_poly.entity_id
_entity_poly.type
_entity_poly.pdbx_seq_one_letter_code
_entity_poly.pdbx_strand_id
1 'polypeptide(L)' 'MLTLSFIEFCILGIDNFPRTLLMYLENMSYSFTNYFPTIICNSKFKNTVINNNLQYVAFNMSFLKKKLYV' A
#
# COMPACT_ATOMS: atom_id res chain seq x y z
N MET A 1 9.80 -1.76 -1.23
CA MET A 1 10.91 -1.02 -0.58
C MET A 1 10.45 0.41 -0.35
N LEU A 2 10.71 1.02 0.81
CA LEU A 2 10.29 2.39 1.15
C LEU A 2 11.53 3.20 1.59
N THR A 3 11.57 4.50 1.27
CA THR A 3 12.67 5.39 1.66
C THR A 3 12.47 5.93 3.07
N LEU A 4 13.57 6.27 3.76
CA LEU A 4 13.51 6.83 5.11
C LEU A 4 12.66 8.11 5.16
N SER A 5 12.88 9.04 4.23
CA SER A 5 12.13 10.31 4.19
C SER A 5 10.62 10.13 3.99
N PHE A 6 10.22 9.09 3.26
CA PHE A 6 8.80 8.76 3.11
C PHE A 6 8.21 8.16 4.39
N ILE A 7 8.98 7.33 5.09
CA ILE A 7 8.57 6.78 6.39
C ILE A 7 8.47 7.88 7.45
N GLU A 8 9.45 8.79 7.52
CA GLU A 8 9.40 9.94 8.43
C GLU A 8 8.16 10.80 8.17
N PHE A 9 7.80 11.04 6.90
CA PHE A 9 6.56 11.73 6.55
C PHE A 9 5.32 10.98 7.07
N CYS A 10 5.26 9.66 6.93
CA CYS A 10 4.15 8.85 7.43
C CYS A 10 4.04 8.89 8.96
N ILE A 11 5.17 8.87 9.67
CA ILE A 11 5.21 8.82 11.15
C ILE A 11 4.94 10.19 11.75
N LEU A 12 5.62 11.22 11.26
CA LEU A 12 5.49 12.58 11.78
C LEU A 12 4.10 13.16 11.51
N GLY A 13 3.40 12.67 10.47
CA GLY A 13 2.05 13.10 10.16
C GLY A 13 1.96 14.60 9.95
N ILE A 14 2.94 15.18 9.24
CA ILE A 14 3.01 16.62 8.94
C ILE A 14 1.68 17.11 8.35
N ASP A 15 1.08 16.26 7.51
CA ASP A 15 -0.30 16.38 7.06
C ASP A 15 -1.18 15.41 7.82
N ASN A 16 -2.46 15.74 8.02
CA ASN A 16 -3.43 14.81 8.66
C ASN A 16 -3.66 13.53 7.83
N PHE A 17 -3.32 13.55 6.54
CA PHE A 17 -3.70 12.50 5.60
C PHE A 17 -3.16 11.10 5.95
N PRO A 18 -1.85 10.88 6.22
CA PRO A 18 -1.34 9.59 6.70
C PRO A 18 -2.08 9.05 7.93
N ARG A 19 -2.33 9.92 8.92
CA ARG A 19 -3.00 9.53 10.16
C ARG A 19 -4.47 9.19 9.94
N THR A 20 -5.20 10.00 9.17
CA THR A 20 -6.60 9.72 8.83
C THR A 20 -6.73 8.43 8.02
N LEU A 21 -5.85 8.21 7.04
CA LEU A 21 -5.89 7.00 6.24
C LEU A 21 -5.54 5.75 7.07
N LEU A 22 -4.62 5.87 8.03
CA LEU A 22 -4.26 4.77 8.93
C LEU A 22 -5.49 4.32 9.74
N MET A 23 -6.20 5.27 10.35
CA MET A 23 -7.44 5.00 11.10
C MET A 23 -8.52 4.40 10.19
N TYR A 24 -8.65 4.90 8.96
CA TYR A 24 -9.64 4.40 8.00
C TYR A 24 -9.36 2.95 7.57
N LEU A 25 -8.08 2.60 7.37
CA LEU A 25 -7.67 1.28 6.90
C LEU A 25 -7.42 0.27 8.02
N GLU A 26 -7.43 0.66 9.31
CA GLU A 26 -7.14 -0.22 10.44
C GLU A 26 -8.01 -1.49 10.46
N ASN A 27 -9.29 -1.34 10.11
CA ASN A 27 -10.27 -2.44 10.10
C ASN A 27 -10.53 -3.03 8.70
N MET A 28 -9.70 -2.69 7.70
CA MET A 28 -9.87 -3.14 6.33
C MET A 28 -8.98 -4.36 6.02
N SER A 29 -9.53 -5.29 5.24
CA SER A 29 -8.72 -6.34 4.61
C SER A 29 -7.64 -5.71 3.74
N TYR A 30 -6.44 -6.29 3.72
CA TYR A 30 -5.34 -5.81 2.87
C TYR A 30 -4.87 -4.37 3.19
N SER A 31 -5.10 -3.89 4.42
CA SER A 31 -4.71 -2.55 4.88
C SER A 31 -3.28 -2.16 4.49
N PHE A 32 -2.30 -3.04 4.72
CA PHE A 32 -0.89 -2.78 4.42
C PHE A 32 -0.63 -2.56 2.91
N THR A 33 -1.25 -3.35 2.05
CA THR A 33 -1.07 -3.23 0.60
C THR A 33 -1.77 -2.01 0.02
N ASN A 34 -2.74 -1.44 0.74
CA ASN A 34 -3.49 -0.28 0.29
C ASN A 34 -2.94 1.03 0.88
N TYR A 35 -2.41 1.01 2.11
CA TYR A 35 -1.96 2.19 2.84
C TYR A 35 -0.83 2.93 2.13
N PHE A 36 0.34 2.28 1.95
CA PHE A 36 1.51 2.97 1.39
C PHE A 36 1.33 3.46 -0.06
N PRO A 37 0.74 2.67 -0.98
CA PRO A 37 0.47 3.15 -2.33
C PRO A 37 -0.48 4.36 -2.36
N THR A 38 -1.48 4.39 -1.47
CA THR A 38 -2.42 5.51 -1.39
C THR A 38 -1.73 6.77 -0.88
N ILE A 39 -0.86 6.68 0.14
CA ILE A 39 -0.13 7.85 0.65
C ILE A 39 0.85 8.38 -0.39
N ILE A 40 1.66 7.50 -0.99
CA ILE A 40 2.71 7.95 -1.91
C ILE A 40 2.13 8.62 -3.16
N CYS A 41 1.01 8.11 -3.68
CA CYS A 41 0.33 8.69 -4.85
C CYS A 41 -0.37 10.02 -4.56
N ASN A 42 -0.78 10.28 -3.31
CA ASN A 42 -1.53 11.47 -2.92
C ASN A 42 -0.71 12.46 -2.07
N SER A 43 0.62 12.37 -2.11
CA SER A 43 1.52 13.26 -1.37
C SER A 43 2.59 13.85 -2.28
N LYS A 44 3.46 14.68 -1.71
CA LYS A 44 4.63 15.25 -2.39
C LYS A 44 5.58 14.21 -3.00
N PHE A 45 5.45 12.93 -2.60
CA PHE A 45 6.28 11.82 -3.09
C PHE A 45 5.74 11.15 -4.35
N LYS A 46 4.64 11.62 -4.96
CA LYS A 46 4.04 10.95 -6.14
C LYS A 46 5.02 10.73 -7.30
N ASN A 47 5.97 11.66 -7.49
CA ASN A 47 6.94 11.60 -8.59
C ASN A 47 8.09 10.61 -8.32
N THR A 48 8.19 10.04 -7.12
CA THR A 48 9.21 9.04 -6.77
C THR A 48 8.68 7.61 -6.84
N VAL A 49 7.45 7.41 -7.33
CA VAL A 49 6.81 6.10 -7.38
C VAL A 49 7.39 5.26 -8.51
N ILE A 50 7.81 4.04 -8.17
CA ILE A 50 8.18 2.99 -9.13
C ILE A 50 7.14 1.88 -8.98
N ASN A 51 6.42 1.57 -10.05
CA ASN A 51 5.35 0.55 -10.04
C ASN A 51 5.91 -0.89 -10.11
N ASN A 52 6.84 -1.20 -9.20
CA ASN A 52 7.41 -2.53 -9.04
C ASN A 52 7.94 -2.67 -7.61
N ASN A 53 7.54 -3.73 -6.91
CA ASN A 53 7.98 -4.01 -5.54
C ASN A 53 9.23 -4.89 -5.45
N LEU A 54 9.81 -5.31 -6.60
CA LEU A 54 10.99 -6.17 -6.73
C LEU A 54 10.81 -7.58 -6.16
N GLN A 55 9.57 -8.00 -5.92
CA GLN A 55 9.25 -9.32 -5.41
C GLN A 55 8.69 -10.19 -6.54
N TYR A 56 9.27 -11.38 -6.71
CA TYR A 56 8.68 -12.41 -7.55
C TYR A 56 7.65 -13.21 -6.73
N VAL A 57 6.41 -13.28 -7.21
CA VAL A 57 5.35 -14.08 -6.60
C VAL A 57 4.82 -15.06 -7.64
N ALA A 58 5.00 -16.35 -7.39
CA ALA A 58 4.44 -17.42 -8.22
C ALA A 58 3.00 -17.68 -7.78
N PHE A 59 2.03 -17.09 -8.49
CA PHE A 59 0.61 -17.34 -8.23
C PHE A 59 0.21 -18.70 -8.81
N ASN A 60 -0.12 -19.66 -7.95
CA ASN A 60 -0.76 -20.90 -8.39
C ASN A 60 -2.25 -20.64 -8.65
N MET A 61 -2.61 -20.57 -9.93
CA MET A 61 -3.97 -20.29 -10.40
C MET A 61 -5.01 -21.39 -10.10
N SER A 62 -4.62 -22.51 -9.48
CA SER A 62 -5.56 -23.54 -9.03
C SER A 62 -6.64 -23.00 -8.07
N PHE A 63 -6.34 -21.97 -7.27
CA PHE A 63 -7.31 -21.32 -6.39
C PHE A 63 -8.39 -20.52 -7.16
N LEU A 64 -8.03 -19.96 -8.33
CA LEU A 64 -8.97 -19.23 -9.20
C LEU A 64 -9.96 -20.17 -9.91
N LYS A 65 -9.54 -21.39 -10.26
CA LYS A 65 -10.47 -22.41 -10.79
C LYS A 65 -11.55 -22.75 -9.76
N LYS A 66 -11.20 -22.94 -8.49
CA LYS A 66 -12.17 -23.36 -7.45
C LYS A 66 -13.27 -22.32 -7.17
N LYS A 67 -13.04 -21.04 -7.46
CA LYS A 67 -14.02 -19.94 -7.28
C LYS A 67 -14.93 -19.70 -8.49
N LEU A 68 -14.55 -20.24 -9.67
CA LEU A 68 -15.33 -20.15 -10.91
C LEU A 68 -16.30 -21.34 -11.10
N TYR A 69 -16.12 -22.42 -10.34
CA TYR A 69 -17.00 -23.61 -10.35
C TYR A 69 -17.84 -23.74 -9.07
N VAL A 70 -18.09 -22.64 -8.35
CA VAL A 70 -19.07 -22.55 -7.25
C VAL A 70 -20.10 -21.50 -7.62
#